data_AF-A0A0R0J9S7-F1
#
_entry.id   AF-A0A0R0J9S7-F1
#
_cell.length_a   1.000
_cell.length_b   1.000
_cell.length_c   1.000
_cell.angle_alpha   90.00
_cell.angle_beta   90.00
_cell.angle_gamma   90.00
#
_symmetry.space_group_name_H-M   'P 1'
#
loop_
_entity.id
_entity.type
_entity.pdbx_description
1 polymer ?
#
loop_
_entity_poly.entity_id
_entity_poly.type
_entity_poly.pdbx_seq_one_letter_code
_entity_poly.pdbx_strand_id
1 'polypeptide(L)'
;MSSSFIISNESFSWLSTRDQPPVIQNSRWASLLLELLRDVINRLEASESTWPGCKHVVACAAMCKSWREMCKEIVSSPEFCGKITFPVSLKQPGHRDGPIQCFIKRDKSKLTYHLFLCLSPVLLVENGKFLLSAKRTRRTTCTKYIISMNADNISRSSSTYIGKLRINGFLSTLLLHVENFTF
;
A
#
# COMPACT_ATOMS: atom_id res chain seq x y z
N MET A 1 -9.91 -12.82 31.54
CA MET A 1 -9.54 -13.86 30.56
C MET A 1 -8.64 -13.23 29.52
N SER A 2 -7.33 -13.39 29.68
CA SER A 2 -6.32 -12.84 28.77
C SER A 2 -6.07 -13.85 27.66
N SER A 3 -6.17 -13.44 26.39
CA SER A 3 -5.85 -14.30 25.25
C SER A 3 -4.85 -13.58 24.37
N SER A 4 -3.58 -13.97 24.56
CA SER A 4 -2.45 -13.67 23.70
C SER A 4 -2.54 -14.53 22.44
N PHE A 5 -2.26 -13.97 21.26
CA PHE A 5 -2.05 -14.77 20.03
C PHE A 5 -0.65 -14.50 19.46
N ILE A 6 0.04 -15.61 19.22
CA ILE A 6 1.35 -15.75 18.57
C ILE A 6 1.15 -15.60 17.05
N ILE A 7 1.99 -14.81 16.39
CA ILE A 7 2.16 -14.88 14.93
C ILE A 7 3.41 -15.72 14.68
N SER A 8 3.21 -16.93 14.18
CA SER A 8 4.28 -17.81 13.72
C SER A 8 4.95 -17.21 12.48
N ASN A 9 6.26 -16.96 12.58
CA ASN A 9 7.12 -16.75 11.43
C ASN A 9 7.57 -18.13 10.95
N GLU A 10 6.95 -18.65 9.89
CA GLU A 10 7.42 -19.86 9.24
C GLU A 10 8.41 -19.47 8.14
N SER A 11 9.68 -19.73 8.43
CA SER A 11 10.83 -19.59 7.55
C SER A 11 10.66 -20.47 6.31
N PHE A 12 10.75 -19.90 5.12
CA PHE A 12 10.85 -20.68 3.88
C PHE A 12 12.33 -20.93 3.55
N SER A 13 12.80 -22.14 3.85
CA SER A 13 14.10 -22.65 3.40
C SER A 13 14.02 -23.04 1.93
N TRP A 14 14.80 -22.39 1.06
CA TRP A 14 15.04 -22.90 -0.30
C TRP A 14 16.30 -23.77 -0.27
N LEU A 15 16.09 -25.08 -0.14
CA LEU A 15 17.08 -26.08 -0.50
C LEU A 15 16.97 -26.37 -2.01
N SER A 16 18.12 -26.30 -2.66
CA SER A 16 18.38 -26.49 -4.08
C SER A 16 17.69 -27.69 -4.73
N THR A 17 17.08 -27.45 -5.89
CA THR A 17 17.04 -28.41 -6.99
C THR A 17 17.40 -27.69 -8.30
N ARG A 18 18.48 -28.18 -8.92
CA ARG A 18 18.97 -27.79 -10.25
C ARG A 18 18.03 -28.31 -11.35
N ASP A 19 18.18 -27.68 -12.51
CA ASP A 19 17.81 -28.13 -13.87
C ASP A 19 16.57 -27.50 -14.52
N GLN A 20 16.76 -26.25 -14.99
CA GLN A 20 16.28 -25.69 -16.27
C GLN A 20 16.97 -24.31 -16.40
N PRO A 21 17.64 -23.96 -17.53
CA PRO A 21 18.13 -22.59 -17.70
C PRO A 21 16.89 -21.69 -17.83
N PRO A 22 16.68 -20.70 -16.95
CA PRO A 22 15.62 -19.74 -17.18
C PRO A 22 15.97 -19.02 -18.48
N VAL A 23 15.10 -19.11 -19.48
CA VAL A 23 15.12 -18.18 -20.61
C VAL A 23 14.79 -16.82 -20.03
N ILE A 24 15.81 -16.12 -19.54
CA ILE A 24 15.70 -14.75 -19.06
C ILE A 24 15.47 -13.93 -20.32
N GLN A 25 14.20 -13.72 -20.66
CA GLN A 25 13.84 -12.59 -21.52
C GLN A 25 14.20 -11.32 -20.76
N ASN A 26 15.47 -10.93 -20.88
CA ASN A 26 15.95 -9.67 -20.37
C ASN A 26 15.25 -8.59 -21.19
N SER A 27 14.31 -7.87 -20.57
CA SER A 27 13.70 -6.70 -21.19
C SER A 27 14.82 -5.76 -21.69
N ARG A 28 14.64 -5.04 -22.79
CA ARG A 28 15.63 -4.06 -23.28
C ARG A 28 15.99 -2.99 -22.24
N TRP A 29 15.17 -2.85 -21.21
CA TRP A 29 15.38 -1.99 -20.06
C TRP A 29 16.30 -2.60 -18.99
N ALA A 30 16.46 -3.92 -18.97
CA ALA A 30 17.39 -4.62 -18.07
C ALA A 30 18.86 -4.47 -18.53
N SER A 31 19.10 -4.14 -19.80
CA SER A 31 20.44 -3.81 -20.32
C SER A 31 20.84 -2.35 -20.13
N LEU A 32 19.96 -1.51 -19.57
CA LEU A 32 20.34 -0.14 -19.21
C LEU A 32 21.35 -0.20 -18.05
N LEU A 33 22.42 0.60 -18.14
CA LEU A 33 23.40 0.71 -17.04
C LEU A 33 22.67 1.05 -15.74
N LEU A 34 22.93 0.25 -14.70
CA LEU A 34 22.26 0.37 -13.40
C LEU A 34 22.35 1.79 -12.82
N GLU A 35 23.44 2.52 -13.10
CA GLU A 35 23.60 3.92 -12.69
C GLU A 35 22.61 4.88 -13.35
N LEU A 36 22.40 4.75 -14.66
CA LEU A 36 21.40 5.56 -15.38
C LEU A 36 20.00 5.25 -14.89
N LEU A 37 19.74 3.98 -14.59
CA LEU A 37 18.46 3.58 -14.03
C LEU A 37 18.24 4.20 -12.65
N ARG A 38 19.27 4.18 -11.79
CA ARG A 38 19.20 4.85 -10.48
C ARG A 38 18.94 6.33 -10.64
N ASP A 39 19.64 7.01 -11.54
CA ASP A 39 19.46 8.44 -11.78
C ASP A 39 18.04 8.77 -12.22
N VAL A 40 17.46 7.99 -13.15
CA VAL A 40 16.07 8.16 -13.58
C VAL A 40 15.10 8.00 -12.42
N ILE A 41 15.22 6.94 -11.62
CA ILE A 41 14.31 6.69 -10.49
C ILE A 41 14.50 7.77 -9.40
N ASN A 42 15.74 8.16 -9.08
CA ASN A 42 16.04 9.24 -8.13
C ASN A 42 15.41 10.56 -8.58
N ARG A 43 15.53 10.91 -9.86
CA ARG A 43 14.91 12.12 -10.43
C ARG A 43 13.40 12.04 -10.38
N LEU A 44 12.82 10.88 -10.67
CA LEU A 44 11.37 10.67 -10.55
C LEU A 44 10.90 10.81 -9.11
N GLU A 45 11.58 10.20 -8.14
CA GLU A 45 11.22 10.32 -6.72
C GLU A 45 11.35 11.77 -6.20
N ALA A 46 12.41 12.48 -6.61
CA ALA A 46 12.66 13.86 -6.22
C ALA A 46 11.66 14.84 -6.84
N SER A 47 11.33 14.67 -8.12
CA SER A 47 10.38 15.53 -8.83
C SER A 47 8.93 15.26 -8.42
N GLU A 48 8.62 14.05 -7.99
CA GLU A 48 7.27 13.61 -7.67
C GLU A 48 7.05 13.43 -6.17
N SER A 49 7.26 14.50 -5.38
CA SER A 49 6.93 14.50 -3.93
C SER A 49 5.41 14.47 -3.66
N THR A 50 4.59 14.64 -4.69
CA THR A 50 3.12 14.75 -4.63
C THR A 50 2.47 13.77 -5.59
N TRP A 51 1.63 12.85 -5.10
CA TRP A 51 0.84 11.98 -5.98
C TRP A 51 -0.28 12.77 -6.70
N PRO A 52 -0.58 12.48 -7.98
CA PRO A 52 -0.28 11.26 -8.72
C PRO A 52 1.05 11.28 -9.49
N GLY A 53 2.00 12.15 -9.13
CA GLY A 53 3.41 11.78 -9.26
C GLY A 53 3.71 10.49 -8.45
N CYS A 54 4.89 9.94 -8.36
CA CYS A 54 5.22 8.54 -8.03
C CYS A 54 4.40 7.41 -8.69
N LYS A 55 3.35 7.66 -9.49
CA LYS A 55 2.79 6.64 -10.38
C LYS A 55 3.86 6.15 -11.36
N HIS A 56 4.78 7.04 -11.74
CA HIS A 56 5.90 6.72 -12.60
C HIS A 56 6.90 5.80 -11.87
N VAL A 57 7.20 6.07 -10.60
CA VAL A 57 8.03 5.16 -9.78
C VAL A 57 7.38 3.78 -9.62
N VAL A 58 6.06 3.73 -9.37
CA VAL A 58 5.32 2.46 -9.32
C VAL A 58 5.32 1.73 -10.68
N ALA A 59 5.17 2.47 -11.78
CA ALA A 59 5.27 1.92 -13.12
C ALA A 59 6.68 1.39 -13.44
N CYS A 60 7.73 2.11 -13.06
CA CYS A 60 9.12 1.67 -13.16
C CYS A 60 9.35 0.35 -12.42
N ALA A 61 8.83 0.25 -11.18
CA ALA A 61 8.93 -0.98 -10.39
C ALA A 61 8.18 -2.18 -11.03
N ALA A 62 7.21 -1.93 -11.90
CA ALA A 62 6.47 -2.97 -12.62
C ALA A 62 7.19 -3.49 -13.88
N MET A 63 8.21 -2.77 -14.40
CA MET A 63 8.81 -3.08 -15.70
C MET A 63 9.58 -4.42 -15.73
N CYS A 64 10.48 -4.64 -14.76
CA CYS A 64 11.20 -5.90 -14.62
C CYS A 64 11.73 -6.10 -13.19
N LYS A 65 12.31 -7.26 -12.88
CA LYS A 65 12.86 -7.55 -11.54
C LYS A 65 13.96 -6.56 -11.13
N SER A 66 14.91 -6.26 -12.02
CA SER A 66 16.02 -5.35 -11.71
C SER A 66 15.53 -3.93 -11.39
N TRP A 67 14.56 -3.41 -12.16
CA TRP A 67 13.96 -2.11 -11.91
C TRP A 67 13.18 -2.08 -10.60
N ARG A 68 12.48 -3.17 -10.28
CA ARG A 68 11.74 -3.31 -9.01
C ARG A 68 12.66 -3.24 -7.80
N GLU A 69 13.73 -4.02 -7.79
CA GLU A 69 14.68 -4.01 -6.68
C GLU A 69 15.36 -2.65 -6.54
N MET A 70 15.70 -2.01 -7.67
CA MET A 70 16.26 -0.67 -7.62
C MET A 70 15.27 0.39 -7.10
N CYS A 71 14.00 0.32 -7.51
CA CYS A 71 12.97 1.21 -6.96
C CYS A 71 12.78 1.00 -5.45
N LYS A 72 12.86 -0.23 -4.94
CA LYS A 72 12.78 -0.51 -3.49
C LYS A 72 13.98 0.05 -2.73
N GLU A 73 15.15 0.04 -3.36
CA GLU A 73 16.38 0.56 -2.74
C GLU A 73 16.36 2.10 -2.67
N ILE A 74 15.88 2.74 -3.73
CA ILE A 74 15.80 4.21 -3.82
C ILE A 74 14.68 4.75 -2.94
N VAL A 75 13.48 4.18 -3.08
CA VAL A 75 12.33 4.59 -2.30
C VAL A 75 12.44 4.03 -0.89
N SER A 76 12.95 4.86 0.01
CA SER A 76 13.03 4.54 1.43
C SER A 76 11.66 4.23 2.01
N SER A 77 11.62 3.37 3.04
CA SER A 77 10.37 3.04 3.72
C SER A 77 9.73 4.30 4.36
N PRO A 78 8.40 4.32 4.55
CA PRO A 78 7.71 5.47 5.14
C PRO A 78 8.21 5.78 6.55
N GLU A 79 8.81 4.81 7.26
CA GLU A 79 9.48 5.03 8.54
C GLU A 79 10.56 6.11 8.46
N PHE A 80 11.34 6.12 7.38
CA PHE A 80 12.48 7.02 7.20
C PHE A 80 12.14 8.25 6.37
N CYS A 81 11.37 8.08 5.29
CA CYS A 81 11.09 9.20 4.38
C CYS A 81 9.77 9.93 4.65
N GLY A 82 8.85 9.31 5.40
CA GLY A 82 7.52 9.86 5.67
C GLY A 82 6.57 9.85 4.47
N LYS A 83 7.02 9.29 3.33
CA LYS A 83 6.25 9.21 2.09
C LYS A 83 5.68 7.81 1.91
N ILE A 84 4.41 7.75 1.55
CA ILE A 84 3.74 6.49 1.17
C ILE A 84 3.78 6.41 -0.35
N THR A 85 4.81 5.75 -0.90
CA THR A 85 5.03 5.67 -2.36
C THR A 85 4.33 4.46 -2.96
N PHE A 86 4.48 3.30 -2.33
CA PHE A 86 3.87 2.06 -2.79
C PHE A 86 2.61 1.69 -2.01
N PRO A 87 1.69 0.94 -2.64
CA PRO A 87 0.57 0.29 -1.95
C PRO A 87 0.95 -0.42 -0.65
N VAL A 88 2.06 -1.17 -0.68
CA VAL A 88 2.54 -1.96 0.46
C VAL A 88 3.01 -1.08 1.63
N SER A 89 3.44 0.15 1.36
CA SER A 89 3.90 1.09 2.38
C SER A 89 2.79 1.49 3.36
N LEU A 90 1.51 1.29 3.01
CA LEU A 90 0.38 1.49 3.94
C LEU A 90 0.38 0.51 5.12
N LYS A 91 1.06 -0.62 4.99
CA LYS A 91 1.20 -1.61 6.06
C LYS A 91 2.51 -1.47 6.84
N GLN A 92 3.42 -0.62 6.37
CA GLN A 92 4.70 -0.40 7.04
C GLN A 92 4.52 0.54 8.23
N PRO A 93 5.43 0.49 9.22
CA PRO A 93 5.39 1.40 10.35
C PRO A 93 5.48 2.87 9.90
N GLY A 94 4.84 3.74 10.70
CA GLY A 94 4.79 5.17 10.42
C GLY A 94 6.16 5.85 10.57
N HIS A 95 6.23 7.08 10.07
CA HIS A 95 7.43 7.90 10.12
C HIS A 95 7.94 8.11 11.56
N ARG A 96 9.26 8.04 11.75
CA ARG A 96 9.88 8.15 13.09
C ARG A 96 9.88 9.57 13.64
N ASP A 97 10.05 10.56 12.79
CA ASP A 97 10.25 11.96 13.22
C ASP A 97 8.93 12.75 13.33
N GLY A 98 7.78 12.10 13.15
CA GLY A 98 6.49 12.76 13.25
C GLY A 98 5.31 11.99 12.64
N PRO A 99 4.08 12.40 12.96
CA PRO A 99 2.88 11.72 12.48
C PRO A 99 2.63 12.01 10.98
N ILE A 100 2.21 10.97 10.26
CA ILE A 100 1.68 11.11 8.90
C ILE A 100 0.25 11.67 8.98
N GLN A 101 0.05 12.92 8.56
CA GLN A 101 -1.25 13.56 8.60
C GLN A 101 -2.18 13.04 7.49
N CYS A 102 -3.40 12.66 7.86
CA CYS A 102 -4.43 12.19 6.95
C CYS A 102 -5.80 12.79 7.28
N PHE A 103 -6.71 12.82 6.32
CA PHE A 103 -8.11 13.20 6.51
C PHE A 103 -9.08 12.19 5.89
N ILE A 104 -10.31 12.16 6.39
CA ILE A 104 -11.35 11.25 5.92
C ILE A 104 -12.47 12.06 5.27
N LYS A 105 -12.74 11.81 3.99
CA LYS A 105 -13.96 12.29 3.31
C LYS A 105 -15.03 11.20 3.37
N ARG A 106 -16.23 11.57 3.77
CA ARG A 106 -17.37 10.66 3.91
C ARG A 106 -18.42 10.96 2.85
N ASP A 107 -18.76 9.96 2.06
CA ASP A 107 -19.94 9.96 1.21
C ASP A 107 -21.08 9.23 1.93
N LYS A 108 -22.05 10.01 2.41
CA LYS A 108 -23.21 9.49 3.14
C LYS A 108 -24.13 8.67 2.23
N SER A 109 -24.24 9.02 0.94
CA SER A 109 -25.14 8.35 0.00
C SER A 109 -24.67 6.94 -0.33
N LYS A 110 -23.37 6.78 -0.61
CA LYS A 110 -22.75 5.48 -0.91
C LYS A 110 -22.35 4.69 0.33
N LEU A 111 -22.48 5.29 1.51
CA LEU A 111 -21.95 4.77 2.78
C LEU A 111 -20.45 4.46 2.69
N THR A 112 -19.71 5.28 1.94
CA THR A 112 -18.28 5.12 1.72
C THR A 112 -17.48 6.19 2.45
N TYR A 113 -16.26 5.80 2.81
CA TYR A 113 -15.28 6.62 3.48
C TYR A 113 -14.01 6.53 2.66
N HIS A 114 -13.34 7.65 2.46
CA HIS A 114 -12.12 7.73 1.68
C HIS A 114 -11.06 8.39 2.57
N LEU A 115 -9.96 7.67 2.80
CA LEU A 115 -8.80 8.17 3.52
C LEU A 115 -7.86 8.85 2.52
N PHE A 116 -7.40 10.04 2.87
CA PHE A 116 -6.45 10.81 2.09
C PHE A 116 -5.26 11.22 2.96
N LEU A 117 -4.07 11.22 2.38
CA LEU A 117 -2.85 11.80 2.93
C LEU A 117 -2.86 13.32 2.72
N CYS A 118 -2.53 14.10 3.74
CA CYS A 118 -2.36 15.55 3.65
C CYS A 118 -1.06 15.87 2.88
N LEU A 119 -1.16 16.74 1.87
CA LEU A 119 0.01 17.21 1.10
C LEU A 119 0.59 18.52 1.63
N SER A 120 -0.21 19.27 2.38
CA SER A 120 0.21 20.51 3.06
C SER A 120 -0.41 20.54 4.46
N PRO A 121 0.37 20.92 5.50
CA PRO A 121 -0.18 21.13 6.83
C PRO A 121 -1.24 22.24 6.88
N VAL A 122 -1.20 23.16 5.91
CA VAL A 122 -2.00 24.38 5.89
C VAL A 122 -3.36 24.18 5.22
N LEU A 123 -3.49 23.21 4.29
CA LEU A 123 -4.72 22.97 3.51
C LEU A 123 -5.21 21.53 3.68
N LEU A 124 -5.84 21.28 4.82
CA LEU A 124 -6.28 19.95 5.25
C LEU A 124 -7.47 19.36 4.46
N VAL A 125 -8.19 20.14 3.65
CA VAL A 125 -9.56 19.75 3.26
C VAL A 125 -9.74 19.43 1.77
N GLU A 126 -8.94 20.01 0.87
CA GLU A 126 -9.24 19.88 -0.57
C GLU A 126 -8.28 19.00 -1.34
N ASN A 127 -6.97 19.14 -1.14
CA ASN A 127 -5.96 18.46 -1.95
C ASN A 127 -5.16 17.46 -1.12
N GLY A 128 -5.65 16.22 -1.09
CA GLY A 128 -4.93 15.10 -0.48
C GLY A 128 -4.78 13.94 -1.44
N LYS A 129 -3.80 13.08 -1.18
CA LYS A 129 -3.58 11.85 -1.94
C LYS A 129 -4.50 10.76 -1.41
N PHE A 130 -5.36 10.20 -2.27
CA PHE A 130 -6.16 9.04 -1.90
C PHE A 130 -5.28 7.85 -1.50
N LEU A 131 -5.58 7.24 -0.35
CA LEU A 131 -4.87 6.06 0.15
C LEU A 131 -5.73 4.80 0.05
N LEU A 132 -6.94 4.87 0.60
CA LEU A 132 -7.81 3.71 0.73
C LEU A 132 -9.27 4.14 0.94
N SER A 133 -10.17 3.28 0.52
CA SER A 133 -11.61 3.44 0.63
C SER A 133 -12.18 2.37 1.53
N ALA A 134 -13.26 2.69 2.23
CA ALA A 134 -14.01 1.76 3.03
C ALA A 134 -15.50 1.91 2.76
N LYS A 135 -16.18 0.80 2.47
CA LYS A 135 -17.64 0.78 2.29
C LYS A 135 -18.31 0.14 3.49
N ARG A 136 -19.21 0.88 4.12
CA ARG A 136 -19.99 0.43 5.28
C ARG A 136 -21.20 -0.38 4.82
N THR A 137 -21.35 -1.57 5.39
CA THR A 137 -22.55 -2.40 5.27
C THR A 137 -23.10 -2.68 6.67
N ARG A 138 -24.29 -2.16 6.96
CA ARG A 138 -24.98 -2.43 8.22
C ARG A 138 -25.69 -3.79 8.14
N ARG A 139 -25.54 -4.58 9.20
CA ARG A 139 -26.34 -5.79 9.45
C ARG A 139 -27.07 -5.59 10.79
N THR A 140 -28.03 -6.46 11.10
CA THR A 140 -28.86 -6.40 12.31
C THR A 140 -28.03 -6.34 13.60
N THR A 141 -26.94 -7.11 13.67
CA THR A 141 -26.13 -7.25 14.90
C THR A 141 -24.72 -6.65 14.81
N CYS A 142 -24.26 -6.29 13.61
CA CYS A 142 -22.90 -5.78 13.39
C CYS A 142 -22.82 -4.80 12.23
N THR A 143 -21.85 -3.91 12.30
CA THR A 143 -21.42 -3.08 11.17
C THR A 143 -20.17 -3.67 10.56
N LYS A 144 -20.19 -3.87 9.25
CA LYS A 144 -19.06 -4.39 8.49
C LYS A 144 -18.52 -3.28 7.60
N TYR A 145 -17.21 -3.18 7.46
CA TYR A 145 -16.55 -2.34 6.47
C TYR A 145 -15.68 -3.21 5.58
N ILE A 146 -15.82 -3.03 4.27
CA ILE A 146 -14.91 -3.60 3.27
C ILE A 146 -13.91 -2.51 2.93
N ILE A 147 -12.62 -2.80 3.05
CA ILE A 147 -11.52 -1.86 2.82
C ILE A 147 -10.84 -2.21 1.49
N SER A 148 -10.64 -1.22 0.62
CA SER A 148 -10.07 -1.37 -0.72
C SER A 148 -9.06 -0.27 -1.00
N MET A 149 -8.10 -0.55 -1.89
CA MET A 149 -7.16 0.43 -2.45
C MET A 149 -7.72 1.22 -3.63
N ASN A 150 -8.98 0.99 -4.00
CA ASN A 150 -9.62 1.65 -5.12
C ASN A 150 -10.91 2.32 -4.64
N ALA A 151 -11.06 3.61 -4.92
CA ALA A 151 -12.24 4.39 -4.54
C ALA A 151 -13.51 3.92 -5.26
N ASP A 152 -13.39 3.51 -6.52
CA ASP A 152 -14.53 3.17 -7.37
C ASP A 152 -14.93 1.70 -7.27
N ASN A 153 -13.97 0.82 -6.95
CA ASN A 153 -14.20 -0.62 -6.80
C ASN A 153 -13.97 -1.09 -5.35
N ILE A 154 -15.05 -1.02 -4.55
CA ILE A 154 -15.05 -1.47 -3.15
C ILE A 154 -15.85 -2.77 -3.02
N SER A 155 -15.23 -3.87 -3.41
CA SER A 155 -15.80 -5.21 -3.33
C SER A 155 -14.78 -6.22 -2.80
N ARG A 156 -15.25 -7.34 -2.24
CA ARG A 156 -14.38 -8.42 -1.74
C ARG A 156 -13.73 -9.25 -2.84
N SER A 157 -14.32 -9.23 -4.04
CA SER A 157 -13.82 -9.94 -5.20
C SER A 157 -12.83 -9.10 -6.02
N SER A 158 -12.62 -7.83 -5.66
CA SER A 158 -11.63 -6.98 -6.32
C SER A 158 -10.23 -7.40 -5.92
N SER A 159 -9.29 -7.38 -6.87
CA SER A 159 -7.86 -7.52 -6.60
C SER A 159 -7.30 -6.39 -5.72
N THR A 160 -8.02 -5.29 -5.57
CA THR A 160 -7.64 -4.15 -4.72
C THR A 160 -8.17 -4.25 -3.28
N TYR A 161 -8.88 -5.34 -2.95
CA TYR A 161 -9.37 -5.58 -1.59
C TYR A 161 -8.20 -5.77 -0.62
N ILE A 162 -8.21 -5.03 0.48
CA ILE A 162 -7.16 -5.09 1.51
C ILE A 162 -7.61 -5.89 2.72
N GLY A 163 -8.91 -5.84 3.03
CA GLY A 163 -9.39 -6.39 4.27
C GLY A 163 -10.76 -5.93 4.66
N LYS A 164 -11.14 -6.32 5.88
CA LYS A 164 -12.45 -6.09 6.43
C LYS A 164 -12.37 -5.76 7.89
N LEU A 165 -13.18 -4.79 8.27
CA LEU A 165 -13.42 -4.46 9.66
C LEU A 165 -14.83 -4.91 10.08
N ARG A 166 -14.92 -5.57 11.22
CA ARG A 166 -16.19 -5.88 11.89
C ARG A 166 -16.26 -5.16 13.22
N ILE A 167 -17.36 -4.46 13.43
CA ILE A 167 -17.71 -3.82 14.70
C ILE A 167 -19.06 -4.42 15.13
N ASN A 168 -19.09 -5.06 16.29
CA ASN A 168 -20.34 -5.55 16.86
C ASN A 168 -21.05 -4.40 17.58
N GLY A 169 -22.38 -4.31 17.43
CA GLY A 169 -23.14 -3.21 18.03
C GLY A 169 -23.24 -3.31 19.57
N PHE A 170 -23.07 -4.53 20.12
CA PHE A 170 -23.24 -4.83 21.54
C PHE A 170 -21.93 -4.95 22.33
N LEU A 171 -20.81 -5.09 21.63
CA LEU A 171 -19.49 -5.22 22.23
C LEU A 171 -18.56 -4.31 21.45
N SER A 172 -17.85 -3.40 22.13
CA SER A 172 -16.86 -2.46 21.58
C SER A 172 -15.63 -3.14 20.97
N THR A 173 -15.77 -4.38 20.50
CA THR A 173 -14.69 -5.19 19.94
C THR A 173 -14.56 -4.89 18.45
N LEU A 174 -13.39 -4.38 18.08
CA LEU A 174 -12.95 -4.11 16.72
C LEU A 174 -12.20 -5.34 16.19
N LEU A 175 -12.74 -6.03 15.18
CA LEU A 175 -12.01 -7.12 14.52
C LEU A 175 -11.57 -6.68 13.12
N LEU A 176 -10.26 -6.49 12.97
CA LEU A 176 -9.59 -6.21 11.71
C LEU A 176 -9.07 -7.51 11.11
N HIS A 177 -9.48 -7.81 9.88
CA HIS A 177 -8.92 -8.90 9.10
C HIS A 177 -8.28 -8.30 7.85
N VAL A 178 -6.95 -8.33 7.79
CA VAL A 178 -6.16 -7.81 6.67
C VAL A 178 -5.77 -8.99 5.80
N GLU A 179 -6.10 -8.95 4.52
CA GLU A 179 -5.61 -9.93 3.53
C GLU A 179 -4.22 -9.50 3.04
N ASN A 180 -3.35 -10.49 2.82
CA ASN A 180 -1.99 -10.27 2.31
C ASN A 180 -2.03 -9.95 0.82
N PHE A 181 -1.29 -8.93 0.40
CA PHE A 181 -1.08 -8.66 -1.02
C PHE A 181 0.15 -9.42 -1.49
N THR A 182 -0.01 -10.23 -2.53
CA THR A 182 1.07 -10.70 -3.38
C THR A 182 1.10 -9.84 -4.64
N PHE A 183 2.28 -9.33 -4.99
CA PHE A 183 2.53 -8.64 -6.27
C PHE A 183 2.80 -9.65 -7.39
#